data_AF-A0A958G6S6-F1
#
_entry.id   AF-A0A958G6S6-F1
#
_cell.length_a   1.000
_cell.length_b   1.000
_cell.length_c   1.000
_cell.angle_alpha   90.00
_cell.angle_beta   90.00
_cell.angle_gamma   90.00
#
_symmetry.space_group_name_H-M   'P 1'
#
loop_
_entity.id
_entity.type
_entity.pdbx_description
1 polymer ?
#
loop_
_entity_poly.entity_id
_entity_poly.type
_entity_poly.pdbx_seq_one_letter_code
_entity_poly.pdbx_strand_id
1 'polypeptide(L)'
;MGKLHLIGQLIRYNLKIIFANKFIYFLLAAVGFFLMIAIISLFDPDAYPTEESAYYLMILPGLLLIFYPSAFGIQNDVENRTIELLFGIPNYRYKVWLVRLGIIYGVVYLILLLIGLLSSLIFVPVPVFEMSFHLMFPIFFFGALGFMFSTLIRSGNGTAAVMVIIGLIIWITSGIFEGSKWMVFLNPYDIPRDLNPGLWADT
;
A
#
# COMPACT_ATOMS: atom_id res chain seq x y z
N MET A 1 -15.43 13.46 -30.05
CA MET A 1 -15.49 12.81 -28.71
C MET A 1 -14.37 13.39 -27.85
N GLY A 2 -14.70 14.00 -26.70
CA GLY A 2 -13.74 14.79 -25.92
C GLY A 2 -12.67 13.95 -25.21
N LYS A 3 -11.46 14.50 -25.08
CA LYS A 3 -10.30 13.85 -24.42
C LYS A 3 -10.61 13.32 -23.01
N LEU A 4 -11.49 13.99 -22.26
CA LEU A 4 -11.94 13.51 -20.93
C LEU A 4 -12.69 12.17 -20.98
N HIS A 5 -13.46 11.91 -22.03
CA HIS A 5 -14.21 10.67 -22.15
C HIS A 5 -13.29 9.46 -22.35
N LEU A 6 -12.23 9.65 -23.16
CA LEU A 6 -11.18 8.65 -23.38
C LEU A 6 -10.42 8.32 -22.09
N ILE A 7 -10.10 9.33 -21.27
CA ILE A 7 -9.45 9.13 -19.97
C ILE A 7 -10.36 8.33 -19.04
N GLY A 8 -11.66 8.66 -18.96
CA GLY A 8 -12.62 7.92 -18.14
C GLY A 8 -12.78 6.45 -18.56
N GLN A 9 -12.80 6.17 -19.86
CA GLN A 9 -12.82 4.79 -20.36
C GLN A 9 -11.54 4.03 -20.02
N LEU A 10 -10.38 4.68 -20.14
CA LEU A 10 -9.08 4.09 -19.80
C LEU A 10 -8.98 3.75 -18.31
N ILE A 11 -9.46 4.63 -17.43
CA ILE A 11 -9.52 4.37 -15.99
C ILE A 11 -10.45 3.19 -15.70
N ARG A 12 -11.68 3.19 -16.21
CA ARG A 12 -12.63 2.07 -16.00
C ARG A 12 -12.07 0.74 -16.48
N TYR A 13 -11.40 0.73 -17.63
CA TYR A 13 -10.79 -0.48 -18.18
C TYR A 13 -9.64 -0.99 -17.28
N ASN A 14 -8.74 -0.11 -16.85
CA ASN A 14 -7.65 -0.49 -15.94
C ASN A 14 -8.19 -0.96 -14.60
N LEU A 15 -9.19 -0.27 -14.02
CA LEU A 15 -9.83 -0.71 -12.78
C LEU A 15 -10.44 -2.11 -12.94
N LYS A 16 -11.12 -2.37 -14.06
CA LYS A 16 -11.67 -3.70 -14.34
C LYS A 16 -10.57 -4.77 -14.43
N ILE A 17 -9.39 -4.47 -14.97
CA ILE A 17 -8.28 -5.42 -15.06
C ILE A 17 -7.58 -5.63 -13.72
N ILE A 18 -7.30 -4.55 -13.01
CA ILE A 18 -6.59 -4.56 -11.72
C ILE A 18 -7.44 -5.23 -10.63
N PHE A 19 -8.75 -4.92 -10.63
CA PHE A 19 -9.70 -5.36 -9.61
C PHE A 19 -10.60 -6.52 -10.05
N ALA A 20 -10.45 -7.01 -11.29
CA ALA A 20 -10.95 -8.33 -11.62
C ALA A 20 -10.17 -9.39 -10.82
N ASN A 21 -10.74 -10.59 -10.73
CA ASN A 21 -10.12 -11.76 -10.14
C ASN A 21 -10.03 -11.68 -8.59
N LYS A 22 -8.85 -11.91 -8.01
CA LYS A 22 -8.69 -12.20 -6.57
C LYS A 22 -8.51 -10.98 -5.68
N PHE A 23 -8.51 -9.75 -6.22
CA PHE A 23 -8.30 -8.56 -5.41
C PHE A 23 -9.31 -8.44 -4.25
N ILE A 24 -10.57 -8.82 -4.48
CA ILE A 24 -11.61 -8.75 -3.44
C ILE A 24 -11.21 -9.53 -2.18
N TYR A 25 -10.47 -10.63 -2.32
CA TYR A 25 -9.97 -11.39 -1.17
C TYR A 25 -8.89 -10.62 -0.41
N PHE A 26 -8.04 -9.86 -1.10
CA PHE A 26 -7.04 -9.00 -0.46
C PHE A 26 -7.69 -7.79 0.22
N LEU A 27 -8.74 -7.21 -0.37
CA LEU A 27 -9.53 -6.16 0.27
C LEU A 27 -10.21 -6.68 1.54
N LEU A 28 -10.87 -7.83 1.46
CA LEU A 28 -11.49 -8.47 2.63
C LEU A 28 -10.45 -8.84 3.69
N ALA A 29 -9.29 -9.35 3.30
CA ALA A 29 -8.19 -9.62 4.21
C ALA A 29 -7.68 -8.33 4.87
N ALA A 30 -7.47 -7.26 4.11
CA ALA A 30 -7.01 -5.98 4.64
C ALA A 30 -7.99 -5.42 5.70
N VAL A 31 -9.29 -5.41 5.40
CA VAL A 31 -10.33 -4.99 6.36
C VAL A 31 -10.43 -5.96 7.54
N GLY A 32 -10.36 -7.26 7.28
CA GLY A 32 -10.44 -8.30 8.31
C GLY A 32 -9.27 -8.23 9.30
N PHE A 33 -8.04 -8.13 8.82
CA PHE A 33 -6.85 -7.96 9.66
C PHE A 33 -6.90 -6.63 10.42
N PHE A 34 -7.33 -5.55 9.77
CA PHE A 34 -7.51 -4.26 10.44
C PHE A 34 -8.49 -4.40 11.63
N LEU A 35 -9.69 -4.91 11.40
CA LEU A 35 -10.69 -5.07 12.45
C LEU A 35 -10.23 -6.03 13.54
N MET A 36 -9.62 -7.15 13.16
CA MET A 36 -9.12 -8.14 14.11
C MET A 36 -8.07 -7.53 15.05
N ILE A 37 -7.07 -6.83 14.51
CA ILE A 37 -6.01 -6.23 15.33
C ILE A 37 -6.60 -5.07 16.16
N ALA A 38 -7.44 -4.21 15.57
CA ALA A 38 -8.09 -3.12 16.29
C ALA A 38 -8.90 -3.62 17.50
N ILE A 39 -9.68 -4.69 17.30
CA ILE A 39 -10.46 -5.32 18.37
C ILE A 39 -9.53 -5.88 19.45
N ILE A 40 -8.50 -6.65 19.08
CA ILE A 40 -7.55 -7.22 20.05
C ILE A 40 -6.91 -6.10 20.88
N SER A 41 -6.46 -5.02 20.24
CA SER A 41 -5.85 -3.87 20.91
C SER A 41 -6.82 -3.12 21.84
N LEU A 42 -8.12 -3.10 21.53
CA LEU A 42 -9.13 -2.50 22.41
C LEU A 42 -9.40 -3.33 23.67
N PHE A 43 -9.15 -4.64 23.64
CA PHE A 43 -9.33 -5.52 24.78
C PHE A 43 -8.06 -5.69 25.64
N ASP A 44 -6.94 -5.11 25.20
CA ASP A 44 -5.69 -5.14 25.93
C ASP A 44 -5.65 -4.01 26.99
N PRO A 45 -5.65 -4.32 28.30
CA PRO A 45 -5.69 -3.33 29.37
C PRO A 45 -4.48 -2.39 29.40
N ASP A 46 -3.35 -2.83 28.83
CA ASP A 46 -2.09 -2.08 28.83
C ASP A 46 -1.90 -1.29 27.53
N ALA A 47 -2.73 -1.51 26.52
CA ALA A 47 -2.68 -0.81 25.25
C ALA A 47 -3.50 0.49 25.33
N TYR A 48 -2.82 1.62 25.17
CA TYR A 48 -3.47 2.91 24.97
C TYR A 48 -3.53 3.21 23.47
N PRO A 49 -4.72 3.34 22.86
CA PRO A 49 -4.85 3.75 21.47
C PRO A 49 -4.27 5.15 21.26
N THR A 50 -3.19 5.22 20.49
CA THR A 50 -2.52 6.46 20.08
C THR A 50 -2.48 6.57 18.56
N GLU A 51 -2.22 7.77 18.03
CA GLU A 51 -2.00 7.98 16.59
C GLU A 51 -0.85 7.12 16.05
N GLU A 52 0.21 6.93 16.85
CA GLU A 52 1.32 6.03 16.55
C GLU A 52 0.84 4.59 16.32
N SER A 53 0.03 4.06 17.25
CA SER A 53 -0.50 2.70 17.14
C SER A 53 -1.48 2.55 15.98
N ALA A 54 -2.27 3.59 15.66
CA ALA A 54 -3.17 3.61 14.52
C ALA A 54 -2.42 3.56 13.18
N TYR A 55 -1.27 4.24 13.08
CA TYR A 55 -0.40 4.18 11.91
C TYR A 55 0.09 2.74 11.68
N TYR A 56 0.64 2.09 12.70
CA TYR A 56 1.10 0.70 12.59
C TYR A 56 -0.05 -0.29 12.34
N LEU A 57 -1.23 -0.04 12.89
CA LEU A 57 -2.43 -0.84 12.61
C LEU A 57 -2.83 -0.77 11.12
N MET A 58 -2.72 0.40 10.50
CA MET A 58 -3.14 0.65 9.12
C MET A 58 -2.09 0.25 8.07
N ILE A 59 -0.81 0.11 8.46
CA ILE A 59 0.27 -0.21 7.52
C ILE A 59 0.10 -1.59 6.89
N LEU A 60 -0.30 -2.60 7.68
CA LEU A 60 -0.50 -3.97 7.21
C LEU A 60 -1.64 -4.04 6.16
N PRO A 61 -2.84 -3.49 6.42
CA PRO A 61 -3.88 -3.32 5.40
C PRO A 61 -3.37 -2.65 4.13
N GLY A 62 -2.62 -1.55 4.26
CA GLY A 62 -2.03 -0.84 3.11
C GLY A 62 -1.10 -1.71 2.27
N LEU A 63 -0.22 -2.48 2.93
CA LEU A 63 0.68 -3.43 2.27
C LEU A 63 -0.11 -4.52 1.54
N LEU A 64 -1.14 -5.10 2.16
CA LEU A 64 -1.98 -6.12 1.52
C LEU A 64 -2.69 -5.59 0.27
N LEU A 65 -3.19 -4.35 0.32
CA LEU A 65 -3.89 -3.71 -0.81
C LEU A 65 -2.97 -3.47 -2.01
N ILE A 66 -1.72 -3.04 -1.79
CA ILE A 66 -0.76 -2.81 -2.89
C ILE A 66 -0.13 -4.11 -3.41
N PHE A 67 -0.06 -5.14 -2.57
CA PHE A 67 0.62 -6.39 -2.88
C PHE A 67 0.00 -7.12 -4.08
N TYR A 68 -1.33 -7.30 -4.09
CA TYR A 68 -2.00 -7.98 -5.21
C TYR A 68 -1.77 -7.31 -6.56
N PRO A 69 -2.10 -6.01 -6.75
CA PRO A 69 -1.98 -5.37 -8.06
C PRO A 69 -0.52 -5.21 -8.51
N SER A 70 0.44 -5.10 -7.59
CA SER A 70 1.86 -5.03 -7.93
C SER A 70 2.47 -6.37 -8.32
N ALA A 71 2.11 -7.47 -7.64
CA ALA A 71 2.63 -8.79 -7.94
C ALA A 71 1.94 -9.47 -9.13
N PHE A 72 0.61 -9.38 -9.21
CA PHE A 72 -0.18 -10.10 -10.23
C PHE A 72 -0.49 -9.26 -11.46
N GLY A 73 -0.21 -7.95 -11.46
CA GLY A 73 -0.53 -7.09 -12.59
C GLY A 73 0.09 -7.55 -13.92
N ILE A 74 1.37 -7.94 -13.90
CA ILE A 74 2.08 -8.43 -15.11
C ILE A 74 1.51 -9.79 -15.55
N GLN A 75 1.32 -10.73 -14.61
CA GLN A 75 0.75 -12.03 -14.92
C GLN A 75 -0.66 -11.90 -15.54
N ASN A 76 -1.52 -11.06 -14.95
CA ASN A 76 -2.87 -10.82 -15.45
C ASN A 76 -2.85 -10.26 -16.89
N ASP A 77 -1.89 -9.39 -17.23
CA ASP A 77 -1.79 -8.90 -18.61
C ASP A 77 -1.31 -9.99 -19.60
N VAL A 78 -0.43 -10.90 -19.16
CA VAL A 78 0.03 -12.04 -19.98
C VAL A 78 -1.15 -12.95 -20.26
N GLU A 79 -1.91 -13.32 -19.23
CA GLU A 79 -3.08 -14.20 -19.34
C GLU A 79 -4.16 -13.62 -20.26
N ASN A 80 -4.35 -12.29 -20.23
CA ASN A 80 -5.32 -11.59 -21.08
C ASN A 80 -4.77 -11.20 -22.46
N ARG A 81 -3.57 -11.65 -22.85
CA ARG A 81 -2.87 -11.27 -24.11
C ARG A 81 -2.74 -9.75 -24.33
N THR A 82 -2.89 -8.96 -23.26
CA THR A 82 -2.81 -7.50 -23.33
C THR A 82 -1.35 -7.05 -23.48
N ILE A 83 -0.39 -7.82 -22.95
CA ILE A 83 1.04 -7.58 -23.16
C ILE A 83 1.40 -7.62 -24.65
N GLU A 84 0.93 -8.62 -25.40
CA GLU A 84 1.26 -8.75 -26.84
C GLU A 84 0.77 -7.53 -27.63
N LEU A 85 -0.47 -7.09 -27.36
CA LEU A 85 -1.04 -5.88 -27.97
C LEU A 85 -0.23 -4.63 -27.60
N LEU A 86 0.16 -4.50 -26.32
CA LEU A 86 0.91 -3.36 -25.80
C LEU A 86 2.31 -3.25 -26.43
N PHE A 87 2.94 -4.39 -26.72
CA PHE A 87 4.26 -4.46 -27.34
C PHE A 87 4.22 -4.34 -28.86
N GLY A 88 3.06 -4.56 -29.49
CA GLY A 88 2.85 -4.33 -30.92
C GLY A 88 2.87 -2.85 -31.32
N ILE A 89 2.69 -1.92 -30.36
CA ILE A 89 2.71 -0.47 -30.63
C ILE A 89 4.02 0.15 -30.07
N PRO A 90 4.87 0.74 -30.92
CA PRO A 90 6.11 1.38 -30.49
C PRO A 90 5.87 2.47 -29.43
N ASN A 91 6.67 2.49 -28.35
CA ASN A 91 6.67 3.54 -27.33
C ASN A 91 5.38 3.72 -26.48
N TYR A 92 4.51 2.70 -26.40
CA TYR A 92 3.31 2.74 -25.53
C TYR A 92 3.47 2.04 -24.18
N ARG A 93 4.43 1.12 -24.07
CA ARG A 93 4.60 0.22 -22.92
C ARG A 93 4.72 0.96 -21.58
N TYR A 94 5.65 1.90 -21.50
CA TYR A 94 5.94 2.63 -20.25
C TYR A 94 4.79 3.55 -19.83
N LYS A 95 4.14 4.22 -20.80
CA LYS A 95 3.04 5.15 -20.51
C LYS A 95 1.83 4.44 -19.92
N VAL A 96 1.46 3.28 -20.47
CA VAL A 96 0.32 2.51 -19.98
C VAL A 96 0.59 1.97 -18.57
N TRP A 97 1.79 1.41 -18.34
CA TRP A 97 2.16 0.92 -17.01
C TRP A 97 2.26 2.04 -15.97
N LEU A 98 2.78 3.20 -16.33
CA LEU A 98 2.84 4.35 -15.44
C LEU A 98 1.45 4.84 -15.05
N VAL A 99 0.54 4.97 -16.03
CA VAL A 99 -0.88 5.33 -15.75
C VAL A 99 -1.52 4.29 -14.84
N ARG A 100 -1.26 3.01 -15.09
CA ARG A 100 -1.79 1.92 -14.27
C ARG A 100 -1.29 1.97 -12.83
N LEU A 101 0.01 2.15 -12.62
CA LEU A 101 0.58 2.33 -11.29
C LEU A 101 -0.04 3.53 -10.58
N GLY A 102 -0.22 4.66 -11.28
CA GLY A 102 -0.92 5.82 -10.74
C GLY A 102 -2.36 5.51 -10.30
N ILE A 103 -3.12 4.74 -11.10
CA ILE A 103 -4.46 4.28 -10.72
C ILE A 103 -4.43 3.36 -9.52
N ILE A 104 -3.49 2.40 -9.47
CA ILE A 104 -3.34 1.48 -8.34
C ILE A 104 -3.08 2.25 -7.04
N TYR A 105 -2.08 3.14 -7.03
CA TYR A 105 -1.77 3.94 -5.85
C TYR A 105 -2.91 4.88 -5.47
N GLY A 106 -3.60 5.48 -6.44
CA GLY A 106 -4.78 6.30 -6.19
C GLY A 106 -5.90 5.51 -5.52
N VAL A 107 -6.18 4.29 -5.96
CA VAL A 107 -7.20 3.45 -5.31
C VAL A 107 -6.77 2.96 -3.94
N VAL A 108 -5.51 2.55 -3.77
CA VAL A 108 -5.00 2.17 -2.44
C VAL A 108 -5.12 3.35 -1.47
N TYR A 109 -4.75 4.55 -1.88
CA TYR A 109 -4.92 5.76 -1.07
C TYR A 109 -6.39 6.02 -0.70
N LEU A 110 -7.32 5.90 -1.66
CA LEU A 110 -8.76 6.05 -1.38
C LEU A 110 -9.27 5.00 -0.38
N ILE A 111 -8.82 3.75 -0.49
CA ILE A 111 -9.21 2.69 0.46
C ILE A 111 -8.60 2.97 1.84
N LEU A 112 -7.36 3.46 1.91
CA LEU A 112 -6.74 3.87 3.17
C LEU A 112 -7.49 5.03 3.83
N LEU A 113 -8.00 5.99 3.08
CA LEU A 113 -8.86 7.04 3.64
C LEU A 113 -10.12 6.43 4.29
N LEU A 114 -10.73 5.43 3.66
CA LEU A 114 -11.88 4.72 4.25
C LEU A 114 -11.49 3.95 5.52
N ILE A 115 -10.36 3.25 5.50
CA ILE A 115 -9.83 2.54 6.69
C ILE A 115 -9.47 3.55 7.79
N GLY A 116 -8.91 4.70 7.45
CA GLY A 116 -8.57 5.77 8.39
C GLY A 116 -9.81 6.41 9.01
N LEU A 117 -10.88 6.60 8.23
CA LEU A 117 -12.19 7.01 8.77
C LEU A 117 -12.74 5.96 9.75
N LEU A 118 -12.62 4.67 9.42
CA LEU A 118 -13.03 3.59 10.33
C LEU A 118 -12.16 3.57 11.61
N SER A 119 -10.85 3.76 11.48
CA SER A 119 -9.91 3.89 12.60
C SER A 119 -10.29 5.05 13.51
N SER A 120 -10.60 6.22 12.91
CA SER A 120 -11.04 7.40 13.64
C SER A 120 -12.36 7.20 14.39
N LEU A 121 -13.23 6.30 13.92
CA LEU A 121 -14.53 6.03 14.53
C LEU A 121 -14.45 4.96 15.62
N ILE A 122 -13.61 3.93 15.43
CA ILE A 122 -13.61 2.71 16.25
C ILE A 122 -12.44 2.69 17.24
N PHE A 123 -11.30 3.28 16.89
CA PHE A 123 -10.03 3.08 17.61
C PHE A 123 -9.54 4.35 18.31
N VAL A 124 -9.07 5.35 17.56
CA VAL A 124 -8.57 6.62 18.09
C VAL A 124 -8.81 7.72 17.06
N PRO A 125 -9.20 8.95 17.46
CA PRO A 125 -9.30 10.05 16.51
C PRO A 125 -7.95 10.28 15.82
N VAL A 126 -7.96 10.28 14.48
CA VAL A 126 -6.75 10.42 13.67
C VAL A 126 -6.95 11.45 12.54
N PRO A 127 -5.90 12.21 12.18
CA PRO A 127 -5.91 13.05 10.97
C PRO A 127 -5.88 12.17 9.71
N VAL A 128 -7.05 11.69 9.28
CA VAL A 128 -7.22 10.67 8.23
C VAL A 128 -6.43 10.96 6.95
N PHE A 129 -6.45 12.21 6.47
CA PHE A 129 -5.78 12.59 5.23
C PHE A 129 -4.25 12.52 5.33
N GLU A 130 -3.69 13.09 6.40
CA GLU A 130 -2.24 13.13 6.65
C GLU A 130 -1.72 11.73 6.93
N MET A 131 -2.40 10.97 7.79
CA MET A 131 -2.01 9.61 8.13
C MET A 131 -2.01 8.70 6.91
N SER A 132 -3.07 8.77 6.09
CA SER A 132 -3.14 8.00 4.84
C SER A 132 -2.05 8.42 3.86
N PHE A 133 -1.66 9.70 3.84
CA PHE A 133 -0.58 10.20 2.98
C PHE A 133 0.78 9.69 3.44
N HIS A 134 1.08 9.71 4.74
CA HIS A 134 2.32 9.16 5.28
C HIS A 134 2.44 7.65 5.02
N LEU A 135 1.34 6.90 5.18
CA LEU A 135 1.29 5.48 4.86
C LEU A 135 1.59 5.18 3.39
N MET A 136 1.37 6.13 2.48
CA MET A 136 1.72 5.93 1.06
C MET A 136 3.23 5.78 0.85
N PHE A 137 4.09 6.27 1.74
CA PHE A 137 5.55 6.10 1.59
C PHE A 137 5.98 4.63 1.59
N PRO A 138 5.75 3.83 2.66
CA PRO A 138 6.11 2.41 2.66
C PRO A 138 5.32 1.64 1.59
N ILE A 139 4.05 1.98 1.37
CA ILE A 139 3.20 1.32 0.37
C ILE A 139 3.73 1.56 -1.05
N PHE A 140 4.20 2.77 -1.35
CA PHE A 140 4.82 3.09 -2.63
C PHE A 140 6.09 2.28 -2.83
N PHE A 141 6.95 2.22 -1.82
CA PHE A 141 8.18 1.43 -1.83
C PHE A 141 7.92 -0.05 -2.11
N PHE A 142 7.02 -0.68 -1.34
CA PHE A 142 6.68 -2.09 -1.55
C PHE A 142 5.94 -2.34 -2.87
N GLY A 143 5.09 -1.40 -3.32
CA GLY A 143 4.43 -1.50 -4.62
C GLY A 143 5.42 -1.43 -5.78
N ALA A 144 6.44 -0.57 -5.69
CA ALA A 144 7.48 -0.44 -6.69
C ALA A 144 8.39 -1.68 -6.73
N LEU A 145 8.75 -2.21 -5.56
CA LEU A 145 9.47 -3.49 -5.46
C LEU A 145 8.65 -4.65 -6.03
N GLY A 146 7.36 -4.74 -5.68
CA GLY A 146 6.45 -5.76 -6.18
C GLY A 146 6.36 -5.71 -7.70
N PHE A 147 6.22 -4.50 -8.26
CA PHE A 147 6.23 -4.30 -9.70
C PHE A 147 7.57 -4.73 -10.33
N MET A 148 8.71 -4.33 -9.77
CA MET A 148 10.03 -4.75 -10.26
C MET A 148 10.15 -6.28 -10.30
N PHE A 149 9.88 -6.97 -9.20
CA PHE A 149 9.98 -8.43 -9.14
C PHE A 149 8.94 -9.12 -10.02
N SER A 150 7.76 -8.53 -10.25
CA SER A 150 6.77 -9.05 -11.20
C SER A 150 7.31 -9.09 -12.63
N THR A 151 8.10 -8.10 -13.03
CA THR A 151 8.71 -8.04 -14.37
C THR A 151 9.88 -9.02 -14.52
N LEU A 152 10.63 -9.27 -13.43
CA LEU A 152 11.76 -10.20 -13.41
C LEU A 152 11.30 -11.66 -13.40
N ILE A 153 10.37 -12.01 -12.50
CA ILE A 153 9.93 -13.39 -12.27
C ILE A 153 8.84 -13.81 -13.28
N ARG A 154 8.03 -12.86 -13.76
CA ARG A 154 6.91 -13.09 -14.71
C ARG A 154 5.87 -14.10 -14.20
N SER A 155 5.77 -14.27 -12.88
CA SER A 155 4.77 -15.09 -12.20
C SER A 155 4.35 -14.40 -10.92
N GLY A 156 3.05 -14.13 -10.75
CA GLY A 156 2.51 -13.41 -9.61
C GLY A 156 2.66 -14.18 -8.30
N ASN A 157 2.52 -15.51 -8.31
CA ASN A 157 2.78 -16.33 -7.13
C ASN A 157 4.26 -16.30 -6.72
N GLY A 158 5.17 -16.35 -7.70
CA GLY A 158 6.62 -16.28 -7.44
C GLY A 158 7.02 -14.90 -6.90
N THR A 159 6.49 -13.83 -7.49
CA THR A 159 6.67 -12.46 -7.00
C THR A 159 6.11 -12.27 -5.60
N ALA A 160 4.93 -12.81 -5.32
CA ALA A 160 4.34 -12.76 -3.99
C ALA A 160 5.26 -13.43 -2.95
N ALA A 161 5.75 -14.63 -3.23
CA ALA A 161 6.66 -15.32 -2.31
C ALA A 161 7.94 -14.51 -2.03
N VAL A 162 8.56 -13.94 -3.07
CA VAL A 162 9.75 -13.07 -2.92
C VAL A 162 9.43 -11.82 -2.11
N MET A 163 8.30 -11.17 -2.37
CA MET A 163 7.89 -9.97 -1.64
C MET A 163 7.60 -10.25 -0.16
N VAL A 164 7.06 -11.43 0.19
CA VAL A 164 6.91 -11.85 1.59
C VAL A 164 8.26 -12.04 2.26
N ILE A 165 9.21 -12.72 1.60
CA ILE A 165 10.57 -12.90 2.14
C ILE A 165 11.25 -11.56 2.37
N ILE A 166 11.17 -10.64 1.40
CA ILE A 166 11.75 -9.29 1.52
C ILE A 166 11.07 -8.51 2.65
N GLY A 167 9.73 -8.56 2.75
CA GLY A 167 8.98 -7.91 3.83
C GLY A 167 9.41 -8.41 5.21
N LEU A 168 9.60 -9.73 5.36
CA LEU A 168 10.10 -10.32 6.60
C LEU A 168 11.53 -9.88 6.94
N ILE A 169 12.44 -9.82 5.96
CA ILE A 169 13.82 -9.35 6.17
C ILE A 169 13.82 -7.87 6.60
N ILE A 170 13.03 -7.02 5.94
CA ILE A 170 12.93 -5.59 6.31
C ILE A 170 12.32 -5.45 7.70
N TRP A 171 11.30 -6.26 8.04
CA TRP A 171 10.69 -6.23 9.36
C TRP A 171 11.67 -6.68 10.46
N ILE A 172 12.43 -7.75 10.26
CA ILE A 172 13.45 -8.21 11.24
C ILE A 172 14.57 -7.19 11.41
N THR A 173 15.00 -6.53 10.33
CA THR A 173 16.07 -5.53 10.40
C THR A 173 15.59 -4.15 10.84
N SER A 174 14.27 -3.94 10.97
CA SER A 174 13.68 -2.64 11.29
C SER A 174 14.20 -2.04 12.60
N GLY A 175 14.37 -2.85 13.66
CA GLY A 175 14.94 -2.38 14.93
C GLY A 175 16.42 -1.98 14.85
N ILE A 176 17.18 -2.47 13.87
CA ILE A 176 18.58 -2.05 13.64
C ILE A 176 18.62 -0.64 13.03
N PHE A 177 17.57 -0.28 12.29
CA PHE A 177 17.44 1.00 11.59
C PHE A 177 16.59 2.02 12.36
N GLU A 178 16.27 1.77 13.63
CA GLU A 178 15.53 2.72 14.47
C GLU A 178 16.28 4.07 14.55
N GLY A 179 15.55 5.17 14.34
CA GLY A 179 16.13 6.53 14.24
C GLY A 179 16.95 6.81 12.97
N SER A 180 17.10 5.84 12.06
CA SER A 180 17.83 6.01 10.80
C SER A 180 16.92 6.54 9.68
N LYS A 181 17.50 7.34 8.78
CA LYS A 181 16.83 7.83 7.56
C LYS A 181 16.43 6.72 6.59
N TRP A 182 16.94 5.50 6.80
CA TRP A 182 16.70 4.33 5.95
C TRP A 182 15.55 3.44 6.44
N MET A 183 14.88 3.80 7.54
CA MET A 183 13.74 3.05 8.07
C MET A 183 12.55 3.15 7.12
N VAL A 184 12.20 2.05 6.45
CA VAL A 184 11.07 1.99 5.51
C VAL A 184 9.74 2.21 6.23
N PHE A 185 9.63 1.72 7.47
CA PHE A 185 8.43 1.83 8.31
C PHE A 185 8.48 3.04 9.24
N LEU A 186 9.11 4.14 8.80
CA LEU A 186 9.16 5.38 9.57
C LEU A 186 7.75 5.81 9.96
N ASN A 187 7.55 6.05 11.25
CA ASN A 187 6.28 6.55 11.79
C ASN A 187 6.46 8.02 12.19
N PRO A 188 5.77 8.97 11.52
CA PRO A 188 5.87 10.39 11.87
C PRO A 188 5.16 10.75 13.17
N TYR A 189 4.33 9.86 13.72
CA TYR A 189 3.62 10.03 14.98
C TYR A 189 4.38 9.44 16.19
N ASP A 190 5.55 8.83 15.94
CA ASP A 190 6.43 8.35 17.00
C ASP A 190 7.23 9.53 17.57
N ILE A 191 6.93 9.90 18.83
CA ILE A 191 7.62 10.98 19.52
C ILE A 191 8.90 10.40 20.13
N PRO A 192 10.10 10.88 19.73
CA PRO A 192 11.35 10.33 20.23
C PRO A 192 11.44 10.52 21.74
N ARG A 193 11.42 9.40 22.47
CA ARG A 193 11.44 9.39 23.94
C ARG A 193 12.77 9.89 24.53
N ASP A 194 13.81 9.96 23.69
CA ASP A 194 15.19 10.30 24.07
C ASP A 194 15.59 11.76 23.76
N LEU A 195 14.70 12.58 23.20
CA LEU A 195 15.01 13.98 22.90
C LEU A 195 14.35 14.92 23.91
N ASN A 196 15.11 15.91 24.41
CA ASN A 196 14.61 16.91 25.34
C ASN A 196 13.41 17.66 24.71
N PRO A 197 12.22 17.69 25.34
CA PRO A 197 11.00 18.28 24.77
C PRO A 197 11.15 19.71 24.26
N GLY A 198 12.05 20.50 24.86
CA GLY A 198 12.32 21.88 24.44
C GLY A 198 13.00 22.02 23.07
N LEU A 199 13.72 21.00 22.59
CA LEU A 199 14.33 21.01 21.26
C LEU A 199 13.35 20.60 20.15
N TRP A 200 12.27 19.90 20.50
CA TRP A 200 11.24 19.44 19.57
C TRP A 200 10.16 20.48 19.28
N ALA A 201 9.85 21.35 20.24
CA ALA A 201 8.82 22.38 20.07
C ALA A 201 9.25 23.54 19.13
N ASP A 202 10.55 23.70 18.90
CA ASP A 202 11.13 24.78 18.10
C ASP A 202 11.40 24.40 16.62
N THR A 203 11.00 23.19 16.17
CA THR A 203 11.15 22.74 14.77
C THR A 203 9.78 22.47 14.14
#